data_AF-A8WY87-F1
#
_entry.id   AF-A8WY87-F1
#
_cell.length_a   1.000
_cell.length_b   1.000
_cell.length_c   1.000
_cell.angle_alpha   90.00
_cell.angle_beta   90.00
_cell.angle_gamma   90.00
#
_symmetry.space_group_name_H-M   'P 1'
#
loop_
_entity.id
_entity.type
_entity.pdbx_description
1 polymer ?
#
loop_
_entity_poly.entity_id
_entity_poly.type
_entity_poly.pdbx_seq_one_letter_code
_entity_poly.pdbx_strand_id
1 'polypeptide(L)'
;MNLPILIFISILVTCSAINPKKLPECNDEELSKMERCIPRTDYLQMVMRYYEDENQPVENYKDAALYCTNILDCLAPLNCREAEPMKLEFETVRENLEYKMLELKPCLARFFTRTYLIQHSRNSSCLKDYSFLDKDLTIKSDEYIEGEACFLNTIKSLCGTDAMEYYTKNYQKFVTTISTEPEDAKCSHPHFQLNSLQCRGLELEIILRIDSLKERKYKGSYAEFTEINQMCEDAQHCLSVNECQKFDTFKTTLEKSCELLDYLGDQFHCLTGFFKEAYSSNGSTCFQKCDFLEKDLSKKREAFEKGKSCFTDYVKDHCNQTSIDFFSKNYQEFVNDISIKPNDTDGQSPHKVLNTFRCDALGKQIQNEILELHAMKLESNDTRVPKMNKMCKDMQYCVDDSCFVKEHTKHTVEHTCNLLEMVHKRSFAACASKLMKDKPDFLDYECLDGLDLYDQ
;
A
#
# COMPACT_ATOMS: atom_id res chain seq x y z
N MET A 1 72.52 29.12 -23.54
CA MET A 1 71.24 29.77 -23.15
C MET A 1 70.72 29.08 -21.91
N ASN A 2 70.28 29.88 -20.94
CA ASN A 2 69.84 29.51 -19.60
C ASN A 2 68.44 28.87 -19.59
N LEU A 3 68.25 27.90 -18.67
CA LEU A 3 67.06 27.45 -17.88
C LEU A 3 65.61 27.51 -18.47
N PRO A 4 64.62 26.73 -17.95
CA PRO A 4 64.67 25.73 -16.88
C PRO A 4 63.97 24.38 -17.16
N ILE A 5 64.39 23.41 -16.35
CA ILE A 5 63.73 22.14 -16.06
C ILE A 5 62.51 22.45 -15.18
N LEU A 6 61.31 22.11 -15.65
CA LEU A 6 60.10 22.03 -14.83
C LEU A 6 59.94 20.57 -14.38
N ILE A 7 60.38 20.29 -13.15
CA ILE A 7 60.07 19.04 -12.45
C ILE A 7 58.59 19.14 -12.03
N PHE A 8 57.72 18.43 -12.72
CA PHE A 8 56.38 18.14 -12.21
C PHE A 8 56.54 17.18 -11.04
N ILE A 9 56.36 17.71 -9.82
CA ILE A 9 56.19 16.89 -8.62
C ILE A 9 54.79 16.30 -8.72
N SER A 10 54.70 15.07 -9.22
CA SER A 10 53.54 14.21 -9.02
C SER A 10 53.45 13.91 -7.53
N ILE A 11 52.56 14.62 -6.83
CA ILE A 11 52.13 14.23 -5.47
C ILE A 11 51.33 12.94 -5.65
N LEU A 12 52.03 11.81 -5.56
CA LEU A 12 51.42 10.54 -5.21
C LEU A 12 50.81 10.73 -3.83
N VAL A 13 49.48 10.93 -3.79
CA VAL A 13 48.68 10.69 -2.59
C VAL A 13 48.75 9.19 -2.36
N THR A 14 49.77 8.74 -1.63
CA THR A 14 49.77 7.42 -1.04
C THR A 14 48.61 7.40 -0.04
N CYS A 15 47.53 6.69 -0.38
CA CYS A 15 46.57 6.18 0.58
C CYS A 15 47.36 5.38 1.62
N SER A 16 47.76 6.06 2.67
CA SER A 16 48.25 5.42 3.87
C SER A 16 47.02 4.75 4.47
N ALA A 17 46.95 3.43 4.38
CA ALA A 17 46.08 2.66 5.24
C ALA A 17 46.41 3.10 6.68
N ILE A 18 45.53 3.89 7.27
CA ILE A 18 45.61 4.25 8.69
C ILE A 18 45.32 2.96 9.42
N ASN A 19 46.39 2.29 9.85
CA ASN A 19 46.33 1.24 10.84
C ASN A 19 45.59 1.85 12.06
N PRO A 20 44.39 1.38 12.45
CA PRO A 20 43.66 2.00 13.54
C PRO A 20 44.54 1.86 14.77
N LYS A 21 45.06 3.00 15.28
CA LYS A 21 45.80 3.00 16.54
C LYS A 21 44.86 2.35 17.57
N LYS A 22 45.26 1.20 18.13
CA LYS A 22 44.58 0.64 19.30
C LYS A 22 44.57 1.73 20.36
N LEU A 23 43.38 2.27 20.61
CA LEU A 23 43.19 3.29 21.63
C LEU A 23 43.53 2.72 23.00
N PRO A 24 44.09 3.54 23.91
CA PRO A 24 44.31 3.12 25.28
C PRO A 24 42.96 2.87 25.98
N GLU A 25 42.99 2.06 27.03
CA GLU A 25 41.85 1.93 27.95
C GLU A 25 41.68 3.23 28.74
N CYS A 26 40.44 3.61 29.02
CA CYS A 26 40.15 4.79 29.83
C CYS A 26 40.70 4.59 31.25
N ASN A 27 41.40 5.60 31.78
CA ASN A 27 41.77 5.60 33.19
C ASN A 27 40.56 5.92 34.10
N ASP A 28 40.72 5.78 35.43
CA ASP A 28 39.62 6.00 36.40
C ASP A 28 38.99 7.40 36.31
N GLU A 29 39.79 8.44 36.03
CA GLU A 29 39.28 9.80 35.87
C GLU A 29 38.47 9.93 34.56
N GLU A 30 38.95 9.33 33.47
CA GLU A 30 38.26 9.28 32.18
C GLU A 30 36.96 8.50 32.27
N LEU A 31 36.94 7.36 32.95
CA LEU A 31 35.72 6.58 33.22
C LEU A 31 34.71 7.40 34.04
N SER A 32 35.16 8.06 35.12
CA SER A 32 34.30 8.93 35.92
C SER A 32 33.78 10.14 35.13
N LYS A 33 34.57 10.68 34.20
CA LYS A 33 34.13 11.75 33.31
C LYS A 33 33.12 11.25 32.29
N MET A 34 33.34 10.06 31.71
CA MET A 34 32.41 9.41 30.80
C MET A 34 31.04 9.20 31.47
N GLU A 35 31.01 8.65 32.69
CA GLU A 35 29.77 8.47 33.45
C GLU A 35 29.02 9.79 33.71
N ARG A 36 29.74 10.90 33.89
CA ARG A 36 29.15 12.23 34.08
C ARG A 36 28.61 12.84 32.80
N CYS A 37 29.15 12.47 31.64
CA CYS A 37 28.67 12.94 30.35
C CYS A 37 27.31 12.33 29.96
N ILE A 38 26.96 11.16 30.53
CA ILE A 38 25.73 10.45 30.21
C ILE A 38 24.71 10.69 31.34
N PRO A 39 23.59 11.38 31.08
CA PRO A 39 22.57 11.59 32.11
C PRO A 39 21.85 10.29 32.51
N ARG A 40 21.42 10.19 33.78
CA ARG A 40 20.67 9.04 34.29
C ARG A 40 19.30 8.89 33.59
N THR A 41 19.23 7.87 32.74
CA THR A 41 18.08 7.07 32.25
C THR A 41 16.87 7.74 31.61
N ASP A 42 16.25 8.77 32.20
CA ASP A 42 14.89 9.17 31.76
C ASP A 42 14.92 9.97 30.45
N TYR A 43 15.90 10.86 30.30
CA TYR A 43 16.11 11.64 29.07
C TYR A 43 16.73 10.81 27.94
N LEU A 44 17.61 9.86 28.27
CA LEU A 44 18.16 8.92 27.27
C LEU A 44 17.05 8.01 26.75
N GLN A 45 16.14 7.55 27.61
CA GLN A 45 14.93 6.85 27.19
C GLN A 45 13.99 7.72 26.36
N MET A 46 13.85 9.02 26.65
CA MET A 46 13.07 9.97 25.85
C MET A 46 13.67 10.12 24.43
N VAL A 47 14.99 10.34 24.32
CA VAL A 47 15.69 10.41 23.02
C VAL A 47 15.57 9.11 22.24
N MET A 48 15.72 7.95 22.91
CA MET A 48 15.57 6.63 22.27
C MET A 48 14.12 6.36 21.85
N ARG A 49 13.11 6.76 22.65
CA ARG A 49 11.69 6.66 22.28
C ARG A 49 11.34 7.54 21.07
N TYR A 50 11.87 8.75 20.99
CA TYR A 50 11.66 9.63 19.84
C TYR A 50 12.47 9.22 18.60
N TYR A 51 13.59 8.52 18.80
CA TYR A 51 14.31 7.88 17.73
C TYR A 51 13.51 6.71 17.12
N GLU A 52 12.73 6.00 17.91
CA GLU A 52 11.90 4.86 17.47
C GLU A 52 10.53 5.26 16.91
N ASP A 53 9.90 6.34 17.41
CA ASP A 53 8.59 6.82 16.94
C ASP A 53 8.74 7.82 15.76
N GLU A 54 8.07 7.56 14.63
CA GLU A 54 8.09 8.44 13.44
C GLU A 54 7.00 9.53 13.48
N ASN A 55 6.07 9.50 14.44
CA ASN A 55 4.89 10.38 14.48
C ASN A 55 4.98 11.53 15.50
N GLN A 56 6.18 11.87 15.98
CA GLN A 56 6.36 12.89 17.00
C GLN A 56 6.48 14.31 16.39
N PRO A 57 6.03 15.36 17.10
CA PRO A 57 6.23 16.75 16.70
C PRO A 57 7.71 17.09 16.45
N VAL A 58 7.98 17.94 15.46
CA VAL A 58 9.35 18.27 15.03
C VAL A 58 10.17 18.92 16.15
N GLU A 59 9.51 19.68 17.03
CA GLU A 59 10.10 20.33 18.21
C GLU A 59 10.78 19.32 19.13
N ASN A 60 10.20 18.11 19.29
CA ASN A 60 10.77 17.07 20.15
C ASN A 60 12.10 16.53 19.59
N TYR A 61 12.29 16.54 18.27
CA TYR A 61 13.55 16.13 17.64
C TYR A 61 14.65 17.18 17.82
N LYS A 62 14.31 18.47 17.83
CA LYS A 62 15.26 19.57 18.04
C LYS A 62 15.89 19.49 19.42
N ASP A 63 15.07 19.32 20.45
CA ASP A 63 15.55 19.18 21.82
C ASP A 63 16.45 17.96 21.95
N ALA A 64 16.01 16.81 21.41
CA ALA A 64 16.81 15.58 21.41
C ALA A 64 18.17 15.73 20.70
N ALA A 65 18.22 16.44 19.56
CA ALA A 65 19.46 16.68 18.82
C ALA A 65 20.42 17.60 19.59
N LEU A 66 19.90 18.63 20.27
CA LEU A 66 20.68 19.50 21.14
C LEU A 66 21.28 18.71 22.32
N TYR A 67 20.50 17.82 22.93
CA TYR A 67 21.00 16.93 23.98
C TYR A 67 22.13 16.02 23.49
N CYS A 68 21.98 15.40 22.33
CA CYS A 68 23.05 14.57 21.74
C CYS A 68 24.33 15.39 21.51
N THR A 69 24.19 16.64 21.05
CA THR A 69 25.33 17.55 20.85
C THR A 69 26.06 17.83 22.16
N ASN A 70 25.34 18.13 23.24
CA ASN A 70 25.96 18.38 24.55
C ASN A 70 26.71 17.14 25.09
N ILE A 71 26.18 15.94 24.86
CA ILE A 71 26.84 14.69 25.26
C ILE A 71 28.12 14.48 24.44
N LEU A 72 28.04 14.67 23.12
CA LEU A 72 29.20 14.55 22.23
C LEU A 72 30.30 15.56 22.59
N ASP A 73 29.94 16.81 22.86
CA ASP A 73 30.89 17.84 23.31
C ASP A 73 31.57 17.45 24.64
N CYS A 74 30.82 16.82 25.56
CA CYS A 74 31.36 16.33 26.82
C CYS A 74 32.32 15.14 26.63
N LEU A 75 31.98 14.21 25.73
CA LEU A 75 32.77 13.02 25.41
C LEU A 75 33.99 13.33 24.52
N ALA A 76 33.95 14.41 23.72
CA ALA A 76 34.97 14.75 22.74
C ALA A 76 36.43 14.70 23.27
N PRO A 77 36.73 15.17 24.50
CA PRO A 77 38.09 15.10 25.05
C PRO A 77 38.57 13.69 25.44
N LEU A 78 37.68 12.69 25.52
CA LEU A 78 38.02 11.33 25.95
C LEU A 78 38.54 10.52 24.77
N ASN A 79 39.84 10.22 24.71
CA ASN A 79 40.44 9.49 23.60
C ASN A 79 40.86 8.07 24.02
N CYS A 80 39.86 7.28 24.42
CA CYS A 80 40.05 5.95 24.97
C CYS A 80 39.00 4.96 24.44
N ARG A 81 39.33 3.67 24.50
CA ARG A 81 38.60 2.58 23.86
C ARG A 81 37.14 2.47 24.30
N GLU A 82 36.84 2.75 25.56
CA GLU A 82 35.49 2.65 26.12
C GLU A 82 34.60 3.84 25.72
N ALA A 83 35.20 5.02 25.46
CA ALA A 83 34.46 6.22 25.08
C ALA A 83 34.07 6.24 23.59
N GLU A 84 34.85 5.62 22.70
CA GLU A 84 34.60 5.66 21.26
C GLU A 84 33.27 5.03 20.81
N PRO A 85 32.89 3.81 21.25
CA PRO A 85 31.60 3.23 20.87
C PRO A 85 30.42 4.13 21.25
N MET A 86 30.55 4.85 22.36
CA MET A 86 29.53 5.76 22.86
C MET A 86 29.43 7.04 22.04
N LYS A 87 30.57 7.63 21.66
CA LYS A 87 30.57 8.76 20.72
C LYS A 87 29.89 8.37 19.41
N LEU A 88 30.28 7.22 18.85
CA LEU A 88 29.71 6.71 17.61
C LEU A 88 28.19 6.50 17.71
N GLU A 89 27.70 5.99 18.85
CA GLU A 89 26.27 5.81 19.09
C GLU A 89 25.53 7.16 19.15
N PHE A 90 26.02 8.14 19.91
CA PHE A 90 25.38 9.45 19.99
C PHE A 90 25.49 10.27 18.70
N GLU A 91 26.57 10.10 17.92
CA GLU A 91 26.68 10.66 16.57
C GLU A 91 25.62 10.08 15.64
N THR A 92 25.47 8.75 15.65
CA THR A 92 24.45 8.03 14.89
C THR A 92 23.04 8.48 15.24
N VAL A 93 22.74 8.64 16.54
CA VAL A 93 21.43 9.11 17.01
C VAL A 93 21.18 10.55 16.55
N ARG A 94 22.16 11.45 16.74
CA ARG A 94 22.06 12.84 16.32
C ARG A 94 21.79 12.99 14.83
N GLU A 95 22.53 12.26 13.99
CA GLU A 95 22.34 12.29 12.53
C GLU A 95 20.94 11.82 12.14
N ASN A 96 20.44 10.76 12.77
CA ASN A 96 19.09 10.28 12.50
C ASN A 96 18.00 11.27 12.93
N LEU A 97 18.20 11.99 14.04
CA LEU A 97 17.29 13.06 14.47
C LEU A 97 17.31 14.23 13.48
N GLU A 98 18.49 14.61 12.97
CA GLU A 98 18.61 15.60 11.91
C GLU A 98 17.87 15.17 10.65
N TYR A 99 17.98 13.90 10.25
CA TYR A 99 17.28 13.35 9.09
C TYR A 99 15.76 13.39 9.23
N LYS A 100 15.24 13.17 10.45
CA LYS A 100 13.81 13.30 10.77
C LYS A 100 13.39 14.77 10.73
N MET A 101 14.10 15.64 11.43
CA MET A 101 13.80 17.07 11.56
C MET A 101 13.74 17.79 10.20
N LEU A 102 14.66 17.45 9.29
CA LEU A 102 14.76 18.08 7.97
C LEU A 102 13.98 17.32 6.89
N GLU A 103 13.18 16.30 7.25
CA GLU A 103 12.42 15.44 6.33
C GLU A 103 13.28 14.80 5.21
N LEU A 104 14.54 14.46 5.51
CA LEU A 104 15.48 13.95 4.51
C LEU A 104 15.10 12.57 3.99
N LYS A 105 14.58 11.70 4.86
CA LYS A 105 14.20 10.32 4.51
C LYS A 105 12.98 10.26 3.57
N PRO A 106 11.85 10.93 3.88
CA PRO A 106 10.73 11.00 2.92
C PRO A 106 11.15 11.61 1.57
N CYS A 107 11.97 12.66 1.59
CA CYS A 107 12.54 13.27 0.39
C CYS A 107 13.33 12.25 -0.45
N LEU A 108 14.24 11.50 0.18
CA LEU A 108 15.07 10.52 -0.53
C LEU A 108 14.27 9.30 -1.01
N ALA A 109 13.28 8.85 -0.25
CA ALA A 109 12.37 7.80 -0.70
C ALA A 109 11.65 8.21 -2.00
N ARG A 110 11.15 9.46 -2.09
CA ARG A 110 10.55 10.00 -3.32
C ARG A 110 11.54 10.06 -4.47
N PHE A 111 12.80 10.40 -4.20
CA PHE A 111 13.87 10.35 -5.21
C PHE A 111 14.05 8.94 -5.77
N PHE A 112 14.13 7.93 -4.91
CA PHE A 112 14.27 6.53 -5.33
C PHE A 112 13.05 6.05 -6.12
N THR A 113 11.83 6.33 -5.65
CA THR A 113 10.59 6.03 -6.38
C THR A 113 10.63 6.66 -7.78
N ARG A 114 10.96 7.96 -7.87
CA ARG A 114 11.00 8.67 -9.16
C ARG A 114 12.05 8.09 -10.10
N THR A 115 13.22 7.74 -9.57
CA THR A 115 14.29 7.11 -10.35
C THR A 115 13.84 5.77 -10.93
N TYR A 116 13.25 4.90 -10.10
CA TYR A 116 12.71 3.62 -10.52
C TYR A 116 11.63 3.77 -11.61
N LEU A 117 10.65 4.66 -11.39
CA LEU A 117 9.57 4.89 -12.35
C LEU A 117 10.10 5.43 -13.68
N ILE A 118 11.12 6.28 -13.64
CA ILE A 118 11.72 6.84 -14.86
C ILE A 118 12.50 5.78 -15.63
N GLN A 119 13.23 4.88 -14.97
CA GLN A 119 13.93 3.76 -15.61
C GLN A 119 12.96 2.90 -16.45
N HIS A 120 11.73 2.71 -15.98
CA HIS A 120 10.68 1.96 -16.67
C HIS A 120 9.80 2.81 -17.60
N SER A 121 9.97 4.13 -17.60
CA SER A 121 9.20 5.04 -18.45
C SER A 121 9.80 5.18 -19.85
N ARG A 122 9.03 5.73 -20.80
CA ARG A 122 9.57 6.16 -22.11
C ARG A 122 10.16 7.58 -22.09
N ASN A 123 9.99 8.33 -21.01
CA ASN A 123 10.39 9.73 -20.95
C ASN A 123 11.92 9.85 -20.92
N SER A 124 12.45 10.86 -21.62
CA SER A 124 13.87 11.24 -21.52
C SER A 124 14.10 11.95 -20.19
N SER A 125 15.09 11.49 -19.43
CA SER A 125 15.48 12.08 -18.15
C SER A 125 16.92 11.69 -17.85
N CYS A 126 17.68 12.61 -17.23
CA CYS A 126 19.04 12.31 -16.79
C CYS A 126 19.10 11.16 -15.79
N LEU A 127 18.01 10.84 -15.09
CA LEU A 127 17.97 9.70 -14.15
C LEU A 127 18.10 8.34 -14.85
N LYS A 128 18.03 8.29 -16.18
CA LYS A 128 18.33 7.09 -16.97
C LYS A 128 19.81 6.95 -17.34
N ASP A 129 20.54 8.05 -17.29
CA ASP A 129 21.94 8.09 -17.68
C ASP A 129 22.84 7.57 -16.55
N TYR A 130 22.29 7.42 -15.34
CA TYR A 130 23.02 6.99 -14.14
C TYR A 130 22.31 5.87 -13.39
N SER A 131 23.09 4.96 -12.82
CA SER A 131 22.62 3.80 -12.07
C SER A 131 22.48 4.07 -10.56
N PHE A 132 21.70 5.09 -10.17
CA PHE A 132 21.54 5.48 -8.76
C PHE A 132 20.95 4.38 -7.84
N LEU A 133 20.32 3.35 -8.42
CA LEU A 133 19.74 2.22 -7.71
C LEU A 133 20.63 0.96 -7.72
N ASP A 134 21.89 1.07 -8.16
CA ASP A 134 22.80 -0.07 -8.21
C ASP A 134 23.04 -0.64 -6.79
N LYS A 135 23.30 -1.95 -6.73
CA LYS A 135 23.60 -2.65 -5.48
C LYS A 135 25.10 -2.68 -5.19
N ASP A 136 25.93 -2.62 -6.22
CA ASP A 136 27.37 -2.51 -6.06
C ASP A 136 27.71 -1.12 -5.51
N LEU A 137 28.30 -1.07 -4.32
CA LEU A 137 28.59 0.17 -3.63
C LEU A 137 29.66 1.02 -4.35
N THR A 138 30.56 0.39 -5.10
CA THR A 138 31.57 1.11 -5.89
C THR A 138 30.91 1.79 -7.09
N ILE A 139 30.10 1.04 -7.84
CA ILE A 139 29.33 1.58 -8.97
C ILE A 139 28.41 2.70 -8.46
N LYS A 140 27.67 2.46 -7.38
CA LYS A 140 26.82 3.48 -6.76
C LYS A 140 27.60 4.75 -6.44
N SER A 141 28.78 4.63 -5.82
CA SER A 141 29.62 5.80 -5.51
C SER A 141 29.94 6.60 -6.77
N ASP A 142 30.44 5.93 -7.82
CA ASP A 142 30.85 6.58 -9.07
C ASP A 142 29.65 7.26 -9.77
N GLU A 143 28.51 6.56 -9.85
CA GLU A 143 27.28 7.05 -10.46
C GLU A 143 26.70 8.28 -9.73
N TYR A 144 26.81 8.32 -8.39
CA TYR A 144 26.44 9.51 -7.63
C TYR A 144 27.43 10.66 -7.81
N ILE A 145 28.73 10.40 -7.95
CA ILE A 145 29.72 11.44 -8.21
C ILE A 145 29.51 12.06 -9.60
N GLU A 146 29.37 11.22 -10.63
CA GLU A 146 29.15 11.69 -12.01
C GLU A 146 27.75 12.29 -12.20
N GLY A 147 26.76 11.71 -11.54
CA GLY A 147 25.35 12.12 -11.60
C GLY A 147 24.95 13.23 -10.64
N GLU A 148 25.88 13.89 -9.92
CA GLU A 148 25.58 14.89 -8.87
C GLU A 148 24.57 15.95 -9.31
N ALA A 149 24.79 16.56 -10.48
CA ALA A 149 23.89 17.59 -10.98
C ALA A 149 22.48 17.04 -11.26
N CYS A 150 22.36 15.80 -11.72
CA CYS A 150 21.07 15.15 -11.94
C CYS A 150 20.35 14.87 -10.62
N PHE A 151 21.08 14.34 -9.63
CA PHE A 151 20.56 14.08 -8.29
C PHE A 151 20.07 15.38 -7.63
N LEU A 152 20.92 16.40 -7.53
CA LEU A 152 20.58 17.65 -6.82
C LEU A 152 19.43 18.41 -7.48
N ASN A 153 19.37 18.44 -8.82
CA ASN A 153 18.24 19.03 -9.52
C ASN A 153 16.93 18.26 -9.28
N THR A 154 17.01 16.93 -9.17
CA THR A 154 15.84 16.10 -8.85
C THR A 154 15.38 16.34 -7.41
N ILE A 155 16.29 16.34 -6.44
CA ILE A 155 16.00 16.66 -5.03
C ILE A 155 15.33 18.04 -4.91
N LYS A 156 15.88 19.06 -5.60
CA LYS A 156 15.29 20.41 -5.62
C LYS A 156 13.85 20.43 -6.13
N SER A 157 13.47 19.50 -7.00
CA SER A 157 12.09 19.40 -7.52
C SER A 157 11.14 18.61 -6.63
N LEU A 158 11.67 17.75 -5.74
CA LEU A 158 10.88 16.81 -4.93
C LEU A 158 10.73 17.20 -3.46
N CYS A 159 11.67 18.00 -2.95
CA CYS A 159 11.89 18.16 -1.53
C CYS A 159 11.72 19.61 -1.07
N GLY A 160 11.46 19.78 0.23
CA GLY A 160 11.43 21.10 0.87
C GLY A 160 12.80 21.78 0.88
N THR A 161 12.80 23.09 1.12
CA THR A 161 14.01 23.93 1.11
C THR A 161 15.11 23.38 2.02
N ASP A 162 14.75 23.00 3.25
CA ASP A 162 15.71 22.52 4.25
C ASP A 162 16.41 21.23 3.82
N ALA A 163 15.64 20.27 3.28
CA ALA A 163 16.19 19.03 2.75
C ALA A 163 17.11 19.27 1.55
N MET A 164 16.70 20.16 0.64
CA MET A 164 17.50 20.54 -0.52
C MET A 164 18.82 21.21 -0.12
N GLU A 165 18.78 22.14 0.84
CA GLU A 165 19.98 22.79 1.36
C GLU A 165 20.91 21.78 2.03
N TYR A 166 20.36 20.85 2.83
CA TYR A 166 21.14 19.79 3.47
C TYR A 166 21.89 18.93 2.46
N TYR A 167 21.18 18.36 1.48
CA TYR A 167 21.79 17.47 0.48
C TYR A 167 22.82 18.20 -0.37
N THR A 168 22.60 19.47 -0.68
CA THR A 168 23.56 20.30 -1.43
C THR A 168 24.83 20.54 -0.61
N LYS A 169 24.69 20.93 0.66
CA LYS A 169 25.83 21.26 1.53
C LYS A 169 26.62 20.01 1.95
N ASN A 170 25.93 18.90 2.16
CA ASN A 170 26.50 17.66 2.70
C ASN A 170 26.59 16.54 1.64
N TYR A 171 26.63 16.88 0.35
CA TYR A 171 26.51 15.91 -0.73
C TYR A 171 27.55 14.79 -0.64
N GLN A 172 28.83 15.14 -0.51
CA GLN A 172 29.91 14.15 -0.40
C GLN A 172 29.75 13.21 0.81
N LYS A 173 29.32 13.76 1.96
CA LYS A 173 29.03 12.97 3.15
C LYS A 173 27.89 12.00 2.85
N PHE A 174 26.81 12.47 2.25
CA PHE A 174 25.68 11.63 1.86
C PHE A 174 26.10 10.49 0.91
N VAL A 175 26.84 10.80 -0.16
CA VAL A 175 27.34 9.78 -1.12
C VAL A 175 28.20 8.74 -0.42
N THR A 176 29.11 9.19 0.46
CA THR A 176 29.94 8.29 1.27
C THR A 176 29.09 7.39 2.15
N THR A 177 28.10 7.97 2.85
CA THR A 177 27.20 7.22 3.74
C THR A 177 26.42 6.14 3.00
N ILE A 178 25.93 6.38 1.78
CA ILE A 178 25.16 5.37 1.03
C ILE A 178 26.04 4.36 0.28
N SER A 179 27.32 4.66 0.08
CA SER A 179 28.24 3.87 -0.76
C SER A 179 29.41 3.24 0.00
N THR A 180 29.48 3.41 1.32
CA THR A 180 30.48 2.76 2.17
C THR A 180 29.78 2.01 3.27
N GLU A 181 29.91 0.68 3.26
CA GLU A 181 29.36 -0.16 4.33
C GLU A 181 30.26 -0.05 5.57
N PRO A 182 29.71 0.37 6.72
CA PRO A 182 30.46 0.42 7.97
C PRO A 182 30.69 -0.98 8.57
N GLU A 183 31.89 -1.24 9.08
CA GLU A 183 32.22 -2.48 9.81
C GLU A 183 31.40 -2.59 11.11
N ASP A 184 30.84 -3.78 11.39
CA ASP A 184 30.11 -4.13 12.63
C ASP A 184 28.94 -3.19 13.02
N ALA A 185 28.39 -2.44 12.05
CA ALA A 185 27.33 -1.48 12.34
C ALA A 185 25.95 -2.12 12.45
N LYS A 186 25.15 -1.59 13.36
CA LYS A 186 23.73 -1.96 13.53
C LYS A 186 22.88 -1.31 12.44
N CYS A 187 21.70 -1.87 12.18
CA CYS A 187 20.66 -1.30 11.30
C CYS A 187 20.19 0.12 11.67
N SER A 188 20.58 0.63 12.85
CA SER A 188 20.39 2.03 13.22
C SER A 188 21.29 2.99 12.44
N HIS A 189 22.38 2.49 11.85
CA HIS A 189 23.35 3.31 11.13
C HIS A 189 22.74 3.94 9.87
N PRO A 190 23.02 5.21 9.57
CA PRO A 190 22.54 5.94 8.40
C PRO A 190 22.68 5.18 7.08
N HIS A 191 23.79 4.46 6.86
CA HIS A 191 24.02 3.64 5.67
C HIS A 191 22.84 2.71 5.36
N PHE A 192 22.48 1.84 6.31
CA PHE A 192 21.40 0.86 6.12
C PHE A 192 20.04 1.55 6.04
N GLN A 193 19.82 2.58 6.86
CA GLN A 193 18.55 3.30 6.84
C GLN A 193 18.30 4.02 5.52
N LEU A 194 19.30 4.70 4.96
CA LEU A 194 19.16 5.41 3.69
C LEU A 194 19.05 4.46 2.50
N ASN A 195 19.87 3.41 2.43
CA ASN A 195 19.78 2.43 1.34
C ASN A 195 18.43 1.71 1.33
N SER A 196 17.85 1.43 2.49
CA SER A 196 16.54 0.79 2.57
C SER A 196 15.38 1.64 2.07
N LEU A 197 15.55 2.96 1.97
CA LEU A 197 14.50 3.84 1.45
C LEU A 197 14.18 3.55 -0.02
N GLN A 198 15.05 2.84 -0.74
CA GLN A 198 14.75 2.33 -2.07
C GLN A 198 13.53 1.39 -2.03
N CYS A 199 13.53 0.43 -1.11
CA CYS A 199 12.40 -0.49 -0.93
C CYS A 199 11.16 0.29 -0.43
N ARG A 200 11.35 1.20 0.55
CA ARG A 200 10.26 2.03 1.08
C ARG A 200 9.60 2.90 0.02
N GLY A 201 10.38 3.46 -0.90
CA GLY A 201 9.87 4.24 -2.00
C GLY A 201 8.94 3.42 -2.92
N LEU A 202 9.27 2.16 -3.19
CA LEU A 202 8.43 1.27 -4.00
C LEU A 202 7.13 0.91 -3.30
N GLU A 203 7.18 0.53 -2.02
CA GLU A 203 5.97 0.18 -1.27
C GLU A 203 4.99 1.35 -1.18
N LEU A 204 5.47 2.56 -0.89
CA LEU A 204 4.60 3.75 -0.88
C LEU A 204 3.91 3.96 -2.23
N GLU A 205 4.61 3.78 -3.34
CA GLU A 205 4.03 3.89 -4.68
C GLU A 205 3.03 2.76 -4.98
N ILE A 206 3.32 1.52 -4.56
CA ILE A 206 2.41 0.37 -4.68
C ILE A 206 1.12 0.64 -3.91
N ILE A 207 1.22 1.08 -2.65
CA ILE A 207 0.07 1.42 -1.81
C ILE A 207 -0.77 2.52 -2.48
N LEU A 208 -0.13 3.59 -2.96
CA LEU A 208 -0.82 4.68 -3.65
C LEU A 208 -1.57 4.20 -4.91
N ARG A 209 -0.96 3.33 -5.72
CA ARG A 209 -1.60 2.78 -6.93
C ARG A 209 -2.74 1.83 -6.59
N ILE A 210 -2.57 1.00 -5.56
CA ILE A 210 -3.63 0.11 -5.06
C ILE A 210 -4.80 0.92 -4.52
N ASP A 211 -4.54 1.99 -3.76
CA ASP A 211 -5.60 2.87 -3.26
C ASP A 211 -6.34 3.58 -4.39
N SER A 212 -5.64 4.03 -5.43
CA SER A 212 -6.28 4.54 -6.66
C SER A 212 -7.16 3.49 -7.36
N LEU A 213 -6.73 2.23 -7.37
CA LEU A 213 -7.55 1.13 -7.88
C LEU A 213 -8.78 0.91 -7.01
N LYS A 214 -8.65 0.95 -5.68
CA LYS A 214 -9.78 0.83 -4.74
C LYS A 214 -10.85 1.89 -5.01
N GLU A 215 -10.45 3.15 -5.18
CA GLU A 215 -11.37 4.25 -5.50
C GLU A 215 -12.14 4.02 -6.80
N ARG A 216 -11.50 3.35 -7.77
CA ARG A 216 -12.11 2.95 -9.04
C ARG A 216 -12.83 1.60 -8.99
N LYS A 217 -13.06 1.02 -7.79
CA LYS A 217 -13.63 -0.32 -7.60
C LYS A 217 -12.84 -1.38 -8.34
N TYR A 218 -11.52 -1.28 -8.25
CA TYR A 218 -10.54 -2.17 -8.86
C TYR A 218 -10.60 -2.22 -10.39
N LYS A 219 -11.14 -1.18 -11.03
CA LYS A 219 -11.11 -1.03 -12.49
C LYS A 219 -9.75 -0.48 -12.92
N GLY A 220 -8.86 -1.37 -13.33
CA GLY A 220 -7.55 -1.05 -13.91
C GLY A 220 -7.38 -1.64 -15.31
N SER A 221 -6.35 -1.21 -16.02
CA SER A 221 -5.94 -1.85 -17.28
C SER A 221 -5.00 -3.04 -17.00
N TYR A 222 -4.91 -3.99 -17.92
CA TYR A 222 -3.95 -5.10 -17.81
C TYR A 222 -2.50 -4.62 -17.63
N ALA A 223 -2.11 -3.58 -18.38
CA ALA A 223 -0.79 -2.98 -18.28
C ALA A 223 -0.53 -2.39 -16.88
N GLU A 224 -1.53 -1.69 -16.32
CA GLU A 224 -1.46 -1.13 -14.97
C GLU A 224 -1.27 -2.21 -13.90
N PHE A 225 -2.02 -3.32 -13.96
CA PHE A 225 -1.82 -4.44 -13.02
C PHE A 225 -0.46 -5.10 -13.18
N THR A 226 0.01 -5.27 -14.42
CA THR A 226 1.34 -5.84 -14.70
C THR A 226 2.46 -4.97 -14.13
N GLU A 227 2.35 -3.64 -14.27
CA GLU A 227 3.32 -2.70 -13.68
C GLU A 227 3.35 -2.79 -12.16
N ILE A 228 2.19 -2.83 -11.49
CA ILE A 228 2.14 -2.91 -10.02
C ILE A 228 2.67 -4.28 -9.54
N ASN A 229 2.37 -5.36 -10.25
CA ASN A 229 2.93 -6.69 -9.94
C ASN A 229 4.46 -6.70 -10.05
N GLN A 230 5.02 -6.13 -11.11
CA GLN A 230 6.48 -6.02 -11.24
C GLN A 230 7.08 -5.22 -10.08
N MET A 231 6.44 -4.10 -9.70
CA MET A 231 6.87 -3.32 -8.55
C MET A 231 6.83 -4.13 -7.25
N CYS A 232 5.81 -4.96 -7.06
CA CYS A 232 5.71 -5.87 -5.92
C CYS A 232 6.87 -6.86 -5.88
N GLU A 233 7.18 -7.52 -7.00
CA GLU A 233 8.32 -8.45 -7.09
C GLU A 233 9.64 -7.74 -6.76
N ASP A 234 9.86 -6.55 -7.34
CA ASP A 234 11.06 -5.77 -7.12
C ASP A 234 11.19 -5.30 -5.66
N ALA A 235 10.09 -4.88 -5.04
CA ALA A 235 10.05 -4.45 -3.65
C ALA A 235 10.27 -5.63 -2.68
N GLN A 236 9.65 -6.78 -2.93
CA GLN A 236 9.86 -8.00 -2.14
C GLN A 236 11.31 -8.48 -2.24
N HIS A 237 11.89 -8.48 -3.45
CA HIS A 237 13.30 -8.80 -3.65
C HIS A 237 14.21 -7.78 -2.95
N CYS A 238 13.91 -6.48 -3.06
CA CYS A 238 14.63 -5.42 -2.36
C CYS A 238 14.67 -5.65 -0.84
N LEU A 239 13.56 -6.10 -0.24
CA LEU A 239 13.52 -6.42 1.17
C LEU A 239 14.28 -7.69 1.54
N SER A 240 14.22 -8.72 0.70
CA SER A 240 14.88 -10.00 0.99
C SER A 240 16.39 -9.88 1.14
N VAL A 241 17.00 -8.89 0.49
CA VAL A 241 18.45 -8.63 0.56
C VAL A 241 18.83 -7.62 1.65
N ASN A 242 17.87 -6.96 2.29
CA ASN A 242 18.09 -5.97 3.35
C ASN A 242 17.57 -6.51 4.69
N GLU A 243 18.42 -7.22 5.44
CA GLU A 243 18.03 -8.01 6.63
C GLU A 243 17.75 -7.20 7.93
N CYS A 244 17.36 -5.93 7.84
CA CYS A 244 17.12 -5.13 9.05
C CYS A 244 15.70 -5.29 9.62
N GLN A 245 15.59 -5.67 10.91
CA GLN A 245 14.32 -5.94 11.63
C GLN A 245 13.24 -4.85 11.54
N LYS A 246 13.59 -3.58 11.32
CA LYS A 246 12.59 -2.50 11.11
C LYS A 246 11.70 -2.75 9.88
N PHE A 247 12.08 -3.68 9.01
CA PHE A 247 11.29 -4.08 7.86
C PHE A 247 10.19 -5.08 8.16
N ASP A 248 10.05 -5.67 9.34
CA ASP A 248 9.05 -6.74 9.51
C ASP A 248 7.61 -6.23 9.35
N THR A 249 7.28 -5.05 9.88
CA THR A 249 5.96 -4.42 9.70
C THR A 249 5.75 -3.93 8.27
N PHE A 250 6.79 -3.35 7.67
CA PHE A 250 6.84 -2.91 6.28
C PHE A 250 6.59 -4.07 5.32
N LYS A 251 7.36 -5.15 5.48
CA LYS A 251 7.29 -6.38 4.72
C LYS A 251 5.90 -6.99 4.81
N THR A 252 5.34 -7.09 6.01
CA THR A 252 3.97 -7.61 6.20
C THR A 252 2.93 -6.74 5.47
N THR A 253 3.09 -5.41 5.49
CA THR A 253 2.15 -4.49 4.82
C THR A 253 2.26 -4.58 3.30
N LEU A 254 3.50 -4.66 2.79
CA LEU A 254 3.79 -4.87 1.37
C LEU A 254 3.23 -6.21 0.89
N GLU A 255 3.52 -7.30 1.60
CA GLU A 255 3.07 -8.65 1.27
C GLU A 255 1.54 -8.69 1.16
N LYS A 256 0.82 -8.19 2.17
CA LYS A 256 -0.64 -8.06 2.12
C LYS A 256 -1.11 -7.24 0.93
N SER A 257 -0.46 -6.10 0.66
CA SER A 257 -0.84 -5.23 -0.47
C SER A 257 -0.66 -5.94 -1.81
N CYS A 258 0.45 -6.68 -1.97
CA CYS A 258 0.76 -7.41 -3.18
C CYS A 258 -0.14 -8.65 -3.37
N GLU A 259 -0.49 -9.36 -2.29
CA GLU A 259 -1.46 -10.46 -2.31
C GLU A 259 -2.84 -10.01 -2.81
N LEU A 260 -3.22 -8.75 -2.61
CA LEU A 260 -4.48 -8.24 -3.19
C LEU A 260 -4.47 -8.30 -4.72
N LEU A 261 -3.30 -8.08 -5.35
CA LEU A 261 -3.15 -8.01 -6.80
C LEU A 261 -3.41 -9.35 -7.48
N ASP A 262 -3.20 -10.46 -6.78
CA ASP A 262 -3.44 -11.83 -7.27
C ASP A 262 -4.88 -12.04 -7.74
N TYR A 263 -5.82 -11.29 -7.17
CA TYR A 263 -7.24 -11.34 -7.51
C TYR A 263 -7.70 -10.23 -8.46
N LEU A 264 -6.83 -9.28 -8.80
CA LEU A 264 -7.18 -8.18 -9.71
C LEU A 264 -7.00 -8.58 -11.18
N GLY A 265 -7.26 -7.64 -12.11
CA GLY A 265 -7.11 -7.90 -13.54
C GLY A 265 -8.02 -9.01 -14.06
N ASP A 266 -7.43 -10.06 -14.62
CA ASP A 266 -8.15 -11.15 -15.27
C ASP A 266 -9.00 -11.97 -14.28
N GLN A 267 -8.44 -12.23 -13.09
CA GLN A 267 -9.10 -12.96 -12.01
C GLN A 267 -10.35 -12.20 -11.53
N PHE A 268 -10.27 -10.87 -11.45
CA PHE A 268 -11.40 -10.01 -11.13
C PHE A 268 -12.55 -10.17 -12.14
N HIS A 269 -12.23 -10.14 -13.43
CA HIS A 269 -13.23 -10.30 -14.48
C HIS A 269 -13.84 -11.71 -14.47
N CYS A 270 -13.01 -12.74 -14.31
CA CYS A 270 -13.41 -14.13 -14.20
C CYS A 270 -14.39 -14.36 -13.03
N LEU A 271 -14.00 -13.94 -11.82
CA LEU A 271 -14.81 -14.10 -10.61
C LEU A 271 -16.10 -13.29 -10.64
N THR A 272 -16.05 -12.06 -11.18
CA THR A 272 -17.25 -11.25 -11.38
C THR A 272 -18.26 -11.96 -12.30
N GLY A 273 -17.78 -12.58 -13.37
CA GLY A 273 -18.59 -13.43 -14.25
C GLY A 273 -19.18 -14.63 -13.52
N PHE A 274 -18.34 -15.36 -12.77
CA PHE A 274 -18.75 -16.53 -11.99
C PHE A 274 -19.88 -16.18 -11.01
N PHE A 275 -19.74 -15.09 -10.24
CA PHE A 275 -20.80 -14.67 -9.32
C PHE A 275 -22.06 -14.21 -10.04
N LYS A 276 -21.94 -13.54 -11.19
CA LYS A 276 -23.11 -13.17 -12.00
C LYS A 276 -23.89 -14.42 -12.44
N GLU A 277 -23.19 -15.45 -12.91
CA GLU A 277 -23.81 -16.73 -13.27
C GLU A 277 -24.48 -17.40 -12.06
N ALA A 278 -23.81 -17.39 -10.90
CA ALA A 278 -24.38 -17.90 -9.66
C ALA A 278 -25.68 -17.21 -9.25
N TYR A 279 -25.82 -15.89 -9.45
CA TYR A 279 -27.07 -15.17 -9.21
C TYR A 279 -28.14 -15.39 -10.31
N SER A 280 -27.73 -15.80 -11.51
CA SER A 280 -28.61 -15.92 -12.68
C SER A 280 -29.22 -17.32 -12.85
N SER A 281 -28.49 -18.37 -12.44
CA SER A 281 -28.85 -19.76 -12.71
C SER A 281 -30.17 -20.17 -12.01
N ASN A 282 -31.19 -20.50 -12.82
CA ASN A 282 -32.57 -20.82 -12.38
C ASN A 282 -33.02 -22.27 -12.64
N GLY A 283 -32.10 -23.20 -12.92
CA GLY A 283 -32.45 -24.63 -12.97
C GLY A 283 -31.52 -25.46 -13.85
N SER A 284 -31.02 -26.57 -13.28
CA SER A 284 -30.21 -27.66 -13.89
C SER A 284 -28.68 -27.57 -13.85
N THR A 285 -28.09 -26.46 -13.38
CA THR A 285 -26.63 -26.29 -13.34
C THR A 285 -26.01 -26.69 -11.98
N CYS A 286 -24.69 -26.81 -11.96
CA CYS A 286 -23.92 -27.10 -10.76
C CYS A 286 -24.02 -26.02 -9.67
N PHE A 287 -24.37 -24.78 -10.04
CA PHE A 287 -24.59 -23.63 -9.14
C PHE A 287 -25.78 -23.81 -8.18
N GLN A 288 -26.70 -24.74 -8.45
CA GLN A 288 -27.83 -25.01 -7.55
C GLN A 288 -27.47 -26.04 -6.46
N LYS A 289 -26.50 -26.92 -6.72
CA LYS A 289 -26.07 -27.96 -5.77
C LYS A 289 -25.15 -27.43 -4.68
N CYS A 290 -24.43 -26.36 -4.98
CA CYS A 290 -23.50 -25.69 -4.07
C CYS A 290 -23.88 -24.22 -4.01
N ASP A 291 -24.30 -23.73 -2.83
CA ASP A 291 -24.65 -22.32 -2.66
C ASP A 291 -23.38 -21.48 -2.49
N PHE A 292 -22.73 -21.13 -3.60
CA PHE A 292 -21.54 -20.28 -3.62
C PHE A 292 -21.79 -18.85 -3.11
N LEU A 293 -23.06 -18.46 -2.94
CA LEU A 293 -23.49 -17.14 -2.49
C LEU A 293 -23.79 -17.10 -0.98
N GLU A 294 -23.64 -18.22 -0.28
CA GLU A 294 -23.87 -18.36 1.15
C GLU A 294 -23.12 -17.29 1.97
N LYS A 295 -23.77 -16.78 3.01
CA LYS A 295 -23.26 -15.71 3.87
C LYS A 295 -22.50 -16.28 5.06
N ASP A 296 -22.94 -17.44 5.57
CA ASP A 296 -22.20 -18.14 6.60
C ASP A 296 -20.86 -18.64 6.03
N LEU A 297 -19.77 -18.19 6.64
CA LEU A 297 -18.42 -18.46 6.17
C LEU A 297 -18.06 -19.94 6.15
N SER A 298 -18.54 -20.72 7.13
CA SER A 298 -18.28 -22.16 7.21
C SER A 298 -19.03 -22.91 6.12
N LYS A 299 -20.31 -22.57 5.90
CA LYS A 299 -21.10 -23.17 4.83
C LYS A 299 -20.64 -22.72 3.44
N LYS A 300 -20.19 -21.48 3.30
CA LYS A 300 -19.57 -20.98 2.06
C LYS A 300 -18.32 -21.80 1.73
N ARG A 301 -17.45 -22.05 2.71
CA ARG A 301 -16.29 -22.94 2.54
C ARG A 301 -16.71 -24.30 2.00
N GLU A 302 -17.70 -24.92 2.66
CA GLU A 302 -18.23 -26.22 2.27
C GLU A 302 -18.80 -26.22 0.84
N ALA A 303 -19.49 -25.15 0.44
CA ALA A 303 -20.01 -24.98 -0.90
C ALA A 303 -18.89 -24.90 -1.95
N PHE A 304 -17.80 -24.17 -1.70
CA PHE A 304 -16.66 -24.13 -2.60
C PHE A 304 -15.90 -25.47 -2.63
N GLU A 305 -15.67 -26.11 -1.49
CA GLU A 305 -14.98 -27.41 -1.42
C GLU A 305 -15.75 -28.50 -2.18
N LYS A 306 -17.07 -28.62 -1.97
CA LYS A 306 -17.93 -29.57 -2.70
C LYS A 306 -18.13 -29.17 -4.16
N GLY A 307 -18.18 -27.88 -4.43
CA GLY A 307 -18.40 -27.28 -5.72
C GLY A 307 -17.13 -27.08 -6.56
N LYS A 308 -15.99 -27.63 -6.15
CA LYS A 308 -14.71 -27.40 -6.83
C LYS A 308 -14.76 -27.67 -8.33
N SER A 309 -15.32 -28.81 -8.75
CA SER A 309 -15.44 -29.13 -10.18
C SER A 309 -16.27 -28.09 -10.94
N CYS A 310 -17.41 -27.69 -10.37
CA CYS A 310 -18.28 -26.65 -10.94
C CYS A 310 -17.53 -25.33 -11.16
N PHE A 311 -16.78 -24.87 -10.15
CA PHE A 311 -15.98 -23.67 -10.28
C PHE A 311 -14.88 -23.84 -11.35
N THR A 312 -14.14 -24.95 -11.31
CA THR A 312 -13.03 -25.16 -12.27
C THR A 312 -13.53 -25.31 -13.71
N ASP A 313 -14.70 -25.91 -13.92
CA ASP A 313 -15.31 -26.06 -15.24
C ASP A 313 -15.75 -24.68 -15.75
N TYR A 314 -16.40 -23.87 -14.91
CA TYR A 314 -16.71 -22.49 -15.27
C TYR A 314 -15.46 -21.69 -15.66
N VAL A 315 -14.40 -21.78 -14.85
CA VAL A 315 -13.15 -21.03 -15.10
C VAL A 315 -12.53 -21.46 -16.44
N LYS A 316 -12.53 -22.75 -16.77
CA LYS A 316 -12.03 -23.26 -18.05
C LYS A 316 -12.86 -22.79 -19.25
N ASP A 317 -14.17 -22.74 -19.09
CA ASP A 317 -15.10 -22.44 -20.17
C ASP A 317 -15.24 -20.93 -20.44
N HIS A 318 -15.04 -20.10 -19.41
CA HIS A 318 -15.40 -18.67 -19.45
C HIS A 318 -14.27 -17.71 -19.10
N CYS A 319 -13.12 -18.18 -18.62
CA CYS A 319 -12.00 -17.32 -18.25
C CYS A 319 -10.80 -17.53 -19.17
N ASN A 320 -9.85 -16.59 -19.13
CA ASN A 320 -8.64 -16.68 -19.93
C ASN A 320 -7.57 -17.58 -19.29
N GLN A 321 -6.50 -17.85 -20.03
CA GLN A 321 -5.44 -18.76 -19.58
C GLN A 321 -4.80 -18.31 -18.25
N THR A 322 -4.57 -17.01 -18.06
CA THR A 322 -4.04 -16.44 -16.80
C THR A 322 -4.90 -16.84 -15.59
N SER A 323 -6.22 -16.67 -15.71
CA SER A 323 -7.16 -17.05 -14.63
C SER A 323 -7.20 -18.57 -14.44
N ILE A 324 -7.18 -19.34 -15.52
CA ILE A 324 -7.18 -20.81 -15.47
C ILE A 324 -5.96 -21.31 -14.70
N ASP A 325 -4.77 -20.82 -15.03
CA ASP A 325 -3.52 -21.24 -14.40
C ASP A 325 -3.49 -20.86 -12.92
N PHE A 326 -3.88 -19.61 -12.60
CA PHE A 326 -3.94 -19.11 -11.23
C PHE A 326 -4.89 -19.95 -10.37
N PHE A 327 -6.16 -20.08 -10.76
CA PHE A 327 -7.14 -20.79 -9.94
C PHE A 327 -6.89 -22.30 -9.89
N SER A 328 -6.26 -22.89 -10.90
CA SER A 328 -5.89 -24.32 -10.86
C SER A 328 -4.79 -24.58 -9.83
N LYS A 329 -3.81 -23.67 -9.72
CA LYS A 329 -2.69 -23.77 -8.78
C LYS A 329 -3.09 -23.36 -7.36
N ASN A 330 -3.85 -22.27 -7.22
CA ASN A 330 -4.10 -21.57 -5.97
C ASN A 330 -5.53 -21.79 -5.43
N TYR A 331 -6.24 -22.82 -5.91
CA TYR A 331 -7.66 -23.02 -5.56
C TYR A 331 -7.91 -23.04 -4.04
N GLN A 332 -7.06 -23.74 -3.28
CA GLN A 332 -7.27 -23.91 -1.84
C GLN A 332 -7.08 -22.59 -1.07
N GLU A 333 -6.13 -21.78 -1.53
CA GLU A 333 -5.87 -20.44 -1.01
C GLU A 333 -7.06 -19.52 -1.30
N PHE A 334 -7.56 -19.52 -2.54
CA PHE A 334 -8.80 -18.84 -2.91
C PHE A 334 -10.00 -19.25 -2.03
N VAL A 335 -10.15 -20.55 -1.76
CA VAL A 335 -11.21 -21.02 -0.85
C VAL A 335 -11.00 -20.49 0.57
N ASN A 336 -9.77 -20.43 1.07
CA ASN A 336 -9.50 -19.85 2.39
C ASN A 336 -9.83 -18.36 2.39
N ASP A 337 -9.38 -17.60 1.39
CA ASP A 337 -9.57 -16.16 1.30
C ASP A 337 -11.05 -15.77 1.24
N ILE A 338 -11.87 -16.52 0.52
CA ILE A 338 -13.30 -16.21 0.41
C ILE A 338 -14.11 -16.65 1.64
N SER A 339 -13.59 -17.59 2.43
CA SER A 339 -14.34 -18.27 3.50
C SER A 339 -13.82 -18.03 4.91
N ILE A 340 -12.68 -17.38 5.09
CA ILE A 340 -12.15 -17.01 6.40
C ILE A 340 -12.10 -15.48 6.46
N LYS A 341 -12.85 -14.89 7.41
CA LYS A 341 -12.77 -13.46 7.65
C LYS A 341 -11.52 -13.18 8.48
N PRO A 342 -10.53 -12.43 7.96
CA PRO A 342 -9.36 -12.08 8.75
C PRO A 342 -9.76 -11.12 9.88
N ASN A 343 -8.98 -11.10 10.96
CA ASN A 343 -9.16 -10.17 12.07
C ASN A 343 -8.79 -8.71 11.72
N ASP A 344 -8.71 -8.38 10.43
CA ASP A 344 -8.15 -7.12 9.95
C ASP A 344 -9.22 -6.02 9.79
N THR A 345 -8.95 -4.89 10.43
CA THR A 345 -9.79 -3.68 10.39
C THR A 345 -9.47 -2.79 9.20
N ASP A 346 -8.30 -2.92 8.56
CA ASP A 346 -7.74 -1.92 7.63
C ASP A 346 -8.32 -1.94 6.21
N GLY A 347 -9.02 -3.00 5.81
CA GLY A 347 -9.63 -3.07 4.48
C GLY A 347 -8.79 -3.79 3.42
N GLN A 348 -7.62 -4.31 3.78
CA GLN A 348 -6.60 -4.77 2.83
C GLN A 348 -6.48 -6.29 2.69
N SER A 349 -7.54 -7.04 3.00
CA SER A 349 -7.51 -8.49 2.86
C SER A 349 -8.10 -8.97 1.53
N PRO A 350 -7.55 -10.07 0.96
CA PRO A 350 -8.17 -10.76 -0.17
C PRO A 350 -9.66 -11.04 0.04
N HIS A 351 -10.08 -11.38 1.27
CA HIS A 351 -11.47 -11.57 1.64
C HIS A 351 -12.39 -10.39 1.29
N LYS A 352 -11.97 -9.16 1.64
CA LYS A 352 -12.76 -7.94 1.38
C LYS A 352 -12.79 -7.60 -0.11
N VAL A 353 -11.69 -7.85 -0.83
CA VAL A 353 -11.60 -7.70 -2.29
C VAL A 353 -12.57 -8.66 -2.99
N LEU A 354 -12.53 -9.95 -2.63
CA LEU A 354 -13.43 -10.97 -3.17
C LEU A 354 -14.90 -10.68 -2.86
N ASN A 355 -15.20 -10.17 -1.65
CA ASN A 355 -16.57 -9.73 -1.33
C ASN A 355 -16.99 -8.55 -2.22
N THR A 356 -16.09 -7.59 -2.49
CA THR A 356 -16.37 -6.47 -3.42
C THR A 356 -16.73 -6.96 -4.81
N PHE A 357 -16.08 -8.02 -5.31
CA PHE A 357 -16.37 -8.58 -6.64
C PHE A 357 -17.76 -9.21 -6.69
N ARG A 358 -18.12 -9.97 -5.65
CA ARG A 358 -19.47 -10.53 -5.50
C ARG A 358 -20.53 -9.42 -5.48
N CYS A 359 -20.25 -8.31 -4.80
CA CYS A 359 -21.16 -7.17 -4.72
C CYS A 359 -21.28 -6.40 -6.05
N ASP A 360 -20.19 -6.26 -6.80
CA ASP A 360 -20.23 -5.66 -8.15
C ASP A 360 -21.03 -6.55 -9.12
N ALA A 361 -20.82 -7.87 -9.06
CA ALA A 361 -21.60 -8.84 -9.84
C ALA A 361 -23.10 -8.76 -9.51
N LEU A 362 -23.44 -8.70 -8.21
CA LEU A 362 -24.82 -8.55 -7.74
C LEU A 362 -25.44 -7.24 -8.23
N GLY A 363 -24.74 -6.11 -8.10
CA GLY A 363 -25.23 -4.81 -8.57
C GLY A 363 -25.52 -4.81 -10.07
N LYS A 364 -24.63 -5.39 -10.89
CA LYS A 364 -24.85 -5.58 -12.32
C LYS A 364 -26.04 -6.50 -12.61
N GLN A 365 -26.22 -7.56 -11.83
CA GLN A 365 -27.34 -8.47 -12.03
C GLN A 365 -28.68 -7.80 -11.65
N ILE A 366 -28.73 -7.03 -10.56
CA ILE A 366 -29.92 -6.24 -10.20
C ILE A 366 -30.29 -5.29 -11.34
N GLN A 367 -29.31 -4.59 -11.93
CA GLN A 367 -29.56 -3.71 -13.08
C GLN A 367 -30.17 -4.44 -14.27
N ASN A 368 -29.66 -5.63 -14.63
CA ASN A 368 -30.21 -6.42 -15.73
C ASN A 368 -31.66 -6.85 -15.43
N GLU A 369 -31.93 -7.36 -14.22
CA GLU A 369 -33.27 -7.80 -13.84
C GLU A 369 -34.28 -6.64 -13.80
N ILE A 370 -33.86 -5.44 -13.34
CA ILE A 370 -34.70 -4.24 -13.40
C ILE A 370 -35.04 -3.87 -14.84
N LEU A 371 -34.06 -3.90 -15.76
CA LEU A 371 -34.30 -3.62 -17.17
C LEU A 371 -35.28 -4.62 -17.80
N GLU A 372 -35.16 -5.91 -17.46
CA GLU A 372 -36.11 -6.95 -17.89
C GLU A 372 -37.51 -6.74 -17.33
N LEU A 373 -37.63 -6.24 -16.10
CA LEU A 373 -38.91 -5.94 -15.47
C LEU A 373 -39.58 -4.70 -16.06
N HIS A 374 -38.82 -3.64 -16.37
CA HIS A 374 -39.35 -2.46 -17.06
C HIS A 374 -39.91 -2.81 -18.45
N ALA A 375 -39.38 -3.86 -19.09
CA ALA A 375 -39.83 -4.31 -20.40
C ALA A 375 -41.16 -5.11 -20.37
N MET A 376 -41.70 -5.48 -19.19
CA MET A 376 -42.83 -6.40 -19.08
C MET A 376 -43.87 -5.97 -18.03
N LYS A 377 -45.15 -6.32 -18.24
CA LYS A 377 -46.19 -6.13 -17.22
C LYS A 377 -45.95 -7.09 -16.05
N LEU A 378 -45.74 -6.54 -14.86
CA LEU A 378 -45.63 -7.29 -13.61
C LEU A 378 -46.97 -7.93 -13.24
N GLU A 379 -46.99 -9.25 -13.10
CA GLU A 379 -48.15 -10.01 -12.61
C GLU A 379 -48.05 -10.30 -11.11
N SER A 380 -49.19 -10.49 -10.44
CA SER A 380 -49.27 -10.71 -8.98
C SER A 380 -48.58 -11.97 -8.43
N ASN A 381 -48.09 -12.86 -9.30
CA ASN A 381 -47.41 -14.13 -8.97
C ASN A 381 -46.05 -14.28 -9.65
N ASP A 382 -45.45 -13.16 -10.05
CA ASP A 382 -44.21 -13.20 -10.80
C ASP A 382 -43.04 -13.72 -9.96
N THR A 383 -42.50 -14.88 -10.35
CA THR A 383 -41.34 -15.52 -9.70
C THR A 383 -40.07 -14.67 -9.72
N ARG A 384 -40.02 -13.62 -10.55
CA ARG A 384 -38.91 -12.64 -10.59
C ARG A 384 -38.87 -11.74 -9.36
N VAL A 385 -40.02 -11.44 -8.75
CA VAL A 385 -40.09 -10.53 -7.58
C VAL A 385 -39.43 -11.13 -6.34
N PRO A 386 -39.67 -12.40 -5.94
CA PRO A 386 -38.90 -13.06 -4.88
C PRO A 386 -37.39 -13.11 -5.13
N LYS A 387 -36.98 -13.39 -6.38
CA LYS A 387 -35.56 -13.43 -6.79
C LYS A 387 -34.91 -12.06 -6.57
N MET A 388 -35.58 -10.99 -7.00
CA MET A 388 -35.06 -9.64 -6.88
C MET A 388 -35.06 -9.14 -5.43
N ASN A 389 -36.03 -9.54 -4.61
CA ASN A 389 -36.00 -9.29 -3.16
C ASN A 389 -34.82 -9.98 -2.47
N LYS A 390 -34.49 -11.23 -2.85
CA LYS A 390 -33.30 -11.92 -2.35
C LYS A 390 -32.04 -11.15 -2.73
N MET A 391 -31.90 -10.82 -4.01
CA MET A 391 -30.75 -10.04 -4.52
C MET A 391 -30.62 -8.68 -3.83
N CYS A 392 -31.73 -8.01 -3.52
CA CYS A 392 -31.69 -6.73 -2.82
C CYS A 392 -31.19 -6.87 -1.38
N LYS A 393 -31.66 -7.88 -0.64
CA LYS A 393 -31.14 -8.20 0.70
C LYS A 393 -29.66 -8.60 0.70
N ASP A 394 -29.22 -9.29 -0.35
CA ASP A 394 -27.82 -9.61 -0.54
C ASP A 394 -27.00 -8.34 -0.84
N MET A 395 -27.59 -7.36 -1.53
CA MET A 395 -26.96 -6.07 -1.84
C MET A 395 -26.85 -5.19 -0.60
N GLN A 396 -27.86 -5.19 0.29
CA GLN A 396 -27.81 -4.52 1.60
C GLN A 396 -26.63 -5.06 2.42
N TYR A 397 -26.51 -6.39 2.53
CA TYR A 397 -25.37 -7.01 3.21
C TYR A 397 -24.02 -6.59 2.60
N CYS A 398 -23.96 -6.52 1.27
CA CYS A 398 -22.80 -6.08 0.52
C CYS A 398 -22.38 -4.63 0.83
N VAL A 399 -23.33 -3.70 0.94
CA VAL A 399 -23.02 -2.30 1.23
C VAL A 399 -22.71 -2.07 2.71
N ASP A 400 -23.25 -2.88 3.61
CA ASP A 400 -23.00 -2.79 5.05
C ASP A 400 -21.60 -3.29 5.43
N ASP A 401 -21.12 -4.37 4.79
CA ASP A 401 -19.79 -4.94 5.03
C ASP A 401 -18.68 -4.25 4.19
N SER A 402 -19.03 -3.31 3.31
CA SER A 402 -18.06 -2.58 2.47
C SER A 402 -17.58 -1.28 3.11
N CYS A 403 -16.27 -1.17 3.31
CA CYS A 403 -15.61 0.06 3.79
C CYS A 403 -15.63 1.22 2.76
N PHE A 404 -15.95 0.94 1.50
CA PHE A 404 -15.77 1.87 0.38
C PHE A 404 -17.09 2.41 -0.20
N VAL A 405 -18.24 1.97 0.32
CA VAL A 405 -19.55 2.42 -0.15
C VAL A 405 -19.98 3.66 0.62
N LYS A 406 -20.13 4.77 -0.11
CA LYS A 406 -20.64 6.04 0.43
C LYS A 406 -22.06 5.88 0.97
N GLU A 407 -22.39 6.60 2.04
CA GLU A 407 -23.68 6.56 2.74
C GLU A 407 -24.88 6.75 1.79
N HIS A 408 -24.79 7.68 0.85
CA HIS A 408 -25.81 7.89 -0.18
C HIS A 408 -26.15 6.61 -0.97
N THR A 409 -25.14 5.80 -1.28
CA THR A 409 -25.33 4.53 -2.01
C THR A 409 -26.06 3.51 -1.14
N LYS A 410 -25.76 3.48 0.18
CA LYS A 410 -26.48 2.63 1.13
C LYS A 410 -27.97 2.99 1.17
N HIS A 411 -28.28 4.27 1.36
CA HIS A 411 -29.66 4.76 1.35
C HIS A 411 -30.40 4.46 0.04
N THR A 412 -29.71 4.59 -1.11
CA THR A 412 -30.30 4.25 -2.42
C THR A 412 -30.64 2.77 -2.53
N VAL A 413 -29.76 1.88 -2.06
CA VAL A 413 -29.99 0.43 -2.03
C VAL A 413 -31.16 0.12 -1.10
N GLU A 414 -31.16 0.65 0.12
CA GLU A 414 -32.25 0.46 1.09
C GLU A 414 -33.60 0.90 0.54
N HIS A 415 -33.68 2.10 -0.03
CA HIS A 415 -34.91 2.62 -0.63
C HIS A 415 -35.42 1.70 -1.75
N THR A 416 -34.51 1.24 -2.63
CA THR A 416 -34.85 0.31 -3.71
C THR A 416 -35.37 -1.02 -3.16
N CYS A 417 -34.72 -1.57 -2.13
CA CYS A 417 -35.17 -2.82 -1.50
C CYS A 417 -36.54 -2.69 -0.85
N ASN A 418 -36.80 -1.58 -0.16
CA ASN A 418 -38.11 -1.32 0.43
C ASN A 418 -39.21 -1.24 -0.63
N LEU A 419 -38.94 -0.59 -1.77
CA LEU A 419 -39.89 -0.54 -2.88
C LEU A 419 -40.19 -1.93 -3.46
N LEU A 420 -39.16 -2.76 -3.66
CA LEU A 420 -39.35 -4.13 -4.16
C LEU A 420 -40.11 -5.02 -3.17
N GLU A 421 -39.85 -4.85 -1.88
CA GLU A 421 -40.62 -5.54 -0.85
C GLU A 421 -42.09 -5.11 -0.86
N MET A 422 -42.36 -3.82 -1.06
CA MET A 422 -43.73 -3.31 -1.22
C MET A 422 -44.40 -3.90 -2.46
N VAL A 423 -43.73 -3.92 -3.62
CA VAL A 423 -44.25 -4.55 -4.85
C VAL A 423 -44.54 -6.04 -4.65
N HIS A 424 -43.73 -6.74 -3.86
CA HIS A 424 -43.97 -8.15 -3.52
C HIS A 424 -45.24 -8.37 -2.69
N LYS A 425 -45.68 -7.37 -1.91
CA LYS A 425 -46.97 -7.43 -1.22
C LYS A 425 -48.07 -7.30 -2.27
N ARG A 426 -48.74 -8.42 -2.57
CA ARG A 426 -49.82 -8.50 -3.59
C ARG A 426 -50.85 -7.37 -3.51
N SER A 427 -51.17 -6.89 -2.31
CA SER A 427 -52.10 -5.78 -2.08
C SER A 427 -51.62 -4.47 -2.71
N PHE A 428 -50.33 -4.18 -2.65
CA PHE A 428 -49.75 -2.96 -3.21
C PHE A 428 -49.74 -3.00 -4.74
N ALA A 429 -49.22 -4.08 -5.34
CA ALA A 429 -49.20 -4.22 -6.81
C ALA A 429 -50.62 -4.22 -7.41
N ALA A 430 -51.58 -4.89 -6.76
CA ALA A 430 -52.98 -4.86 -7.17
C ALA A 430 -53.60 -3.47 -7.02
N CYS A 431 -53.30 -2.76 -5.94
CA CYS A 431 -53.75 -1.38 -5.71
C CYS A 431 -53.17 -0.43 -6.78
N ALA A 432 -51.86 -0.46 -7.00
CA ALA A 432 -51.17 0.37 -7.98
C ALA A 432 -51.70 0.11 -9.41
N SER A 433 -51.88 -1.16 -9.78
CA SER A 433 -52.48 -1.50 -11.08
C SER A 433 -53.93 -1.03 -11.21
N LYS A 434 -54.70 -1.03 -10.11
CA LYS A 434 -56.06 -0.52 -10.10
C LYS A 434 -56.11 1.00 -10.23
N LEU A 435 -55.25 1.73 -9.50
CA LEU A 435 -55.11 3.18 -9.62
C LEU A 435 -54.72 3.61 -11.05
N MET A 436 -53.71 2.97 -11.63
CA MET A 436 -53.26 3.21 -13.02
C MET A 436 -54.36 2.95 -14.07
N LYS A 437 -55.23 1.96 -13.82
CA LYS A 437 -56.32 1.58 -14.73
C LYS A 437 -57.53 2.49 -14.58
N ASP A 438 -57.96 2.70 -13.35
CA ASP A 438 -59.21 3.39 -13.02
C ASP A 438 -59.03 4.91 -13.08
N LYS A 439 -57.78 5.40 -13.03
CA LYS A 439 -57.39 6.82 -13.02
C LYS A 439 -58.32 7.68 -12.17
N PRO A 440 -58.56 7.33 -10.89
CA PRO A 440 -59.43 8.12 -10.01
C PRO A 440 -58.92 9.55 -9.89
N ASP A 441 -59.87 10.49 -9.82
CA ASP A 441 -59.58 11.88 -9.50
C ASP A 441 -59.06 11.97 -8.07
N PHE A 442 -57.90 12.61 -7.90
CA PHE A 442 -57.21 12.73 -6.62
C PHE A 442 -57.49 14.05 -5.90
N LEU A 443 -58.24 14.96 -6.54
CA LEU A 443 -58.57 16.28 -5.97
C LEU A 443 -59.34 16.19 -4.64
N ASP A 444 -60.06 15.08 -4.41
CA ASP A 444 -60.86 14.85 -3.20
C ASP A 444 -60.06 14.27 -2.02
N TYR A 445 -58.79 13.91 -2.22
CA TYR A 445 -57.95 13.30 -1.19
C TYR A 445 -56.99 14.32 -0.59
N GLU A 446 -57.42 15.00 0.49
CA GLU A 446 -56.64 16.04 1.19
C GLU A 446 -55.22 15.59 1.58
N CYS A 447 -55.01 14.29 1.84
CA CYS A 447 -53.70 13.75 2.21
C CYS A 447 -52.68 13.71 1.06
N LEU A 448 -53.11 13.94 -0.18
CA LEU A 448 -52.26 13.97 -1.38
C LEU A 448 -51.86 15.41 -1.78
N ASP A 449 -52.41 16.44 -1.14
CA ASP A 449 -52.04 17.86 -1.31
C ASP A 449 -51.89 18.32 -2.78
N GLY A 450 -52.80 17.86 -3.65
CA GLY A 450 -52.81 18.24 -5.07
C GLY A 450 -51.74 17.58 -5.95
N LEU A 451 -51.08 16.50 -5.49
CA LEU A 451 -50.20 15.68 -6.33
C LEU A 451 -51.01 14.96 -7.44
N ASP A 452 -50.73 15.31 -8.70
CA ASP A 452 -51.18 14.51 -9.84
C ASP A 452 -50.23 13.32 -10.03
N LEU A 453 -50.73 12.11 -9.81
CA LEU A 453 -49.96 10.86 -9.94
C LEU A 453 -49.89 10.35 -11.39
N TYR A 454 -50.50 11.05 -12.36
CA TYR A 454 -50.56 10.64 -13.77
C TYR A 454 -49.81 11.55 -14.75
N ASP A 455 -49.34 12.72 -14.31
CA ASP A 455 -48.47 13.59 -15.10
C ASP A 455 -47.00 13.12 -14.97
N GLN A 456 -46.59 12.27 -15.91
CA GLN A 456 -45.19 12.01 -16.26
C GLN A 456 -44.97 12.15 -17.76
#